data_AF-A0A368LH38-F1
#
_entry.id   AF-A0A368LH38-F1
#
_cell.length_a   1.000
_cell.length_b   1.000
_cell.length_c   1.000
_cell.angle_alpha   90.00
_cell.angle_beta   90.00
_cell.angle_gamma   90.00
#
_symmetry.space_group_name_H-M   'P 1'
#
loop_
_entity.id
_entity.type
_entity.pdbx_description
1 polymer ?
#
loop_
_entity_poly.entity_id
_entity_poly.type
_entity_poly.pdbx_seq_one_letter_code
_entity_poly.pdbx_strand_id
1 'polypeptide(L)'
;MKLWMRKTTLVLSISAILAGCGGSSSSDSDDSALDNNATDEVSTDAEKPDFDSLISASSNFNLYPMLPPSSNFDLSRWYLGAPIDLDNNGKSDSIYEKELNNGYQVDNMFYTADDGGMVFRVGGNGPKTSTNTSYTRTELRGMLRQGDTSIKTQGVNKNNWVFSSAPSSEQVKAGGVDGVLNATLTVNHVTTAGDKYQVGRVIIGQIHANDDEPIRLYYRKLPNNVNGSIYFAHETRNGSEYWHEIIGSRSDYASNPSNGIALNEKFSYQIKVVGDKLTVTIVRTDKTYVSKTIDIHGSGYDDAGQYMYFKAGVYNQNNTSDDSDYVQATFYALTAKHN
;
A
#
# COMPACT_ATOMS: atom_id res chain seq x y z
N MET A 1 -56.33 -5.71 -10.46
CA MET A 1 -56.73 -5.07 -9.19
C MET A 1 -56.78 -6.12 -8.09
N LYS A 2 -55.75 -6.21 -7.25
CA LYS A 2 -55.76 -6.70 -5.85
C LYS A 2 -54.32 -6.68 -5.32
N LEU A 3 -54.08 -5.70 -4.44
CA LEU A 3 -52.91 -5.57 -3.58
C LEU A 3 -52.90 -6.70 -2.55
N TRP A 4 -51.70 -7.21 -2.21
CA TRP A 4 -51.51 -7.98 -0.98
C TRP A 4 -50.35 -7.38 -0.18
N MET A 5 -50.70 -6.73 0.93
CA MET A 5 -49.79 -6.20 1.96
C MET A 5 -49.31 -7.34 2.86
N ARG A 6 -48.00 -7.40 3.13
CA ARG A 6 -47.42 -8.23 4.20
C ARG A 6 -47.29 -7.40 5.48
N LYS A 7 -47.73 -8.00 6.60
CA LYS A 7 -47.71 -7.43 7.95
C LYS A 7 -46.32 -7.60 8.60
N THR A 8 -45.83 -6.53 9.21
CA THR A 8 -44.73 -6.49 10.17
C THR A 8 -45.29 -6.67 11.58
N THR A 9 -44.66 -7.50 12.41
CA THR A 9 -44.98 -7.62 13.84
C THR A 9 -43.75 -7.22 14.65
N LEU A 10 -43.91 -6.14 15.42
CA LEU A 10 -43.01 -5.66 16.45
C LEU A 10 -43.47 -6.26 17.79
N VAL A 11 -42.57 -6.82 18.59
CA VAL A 11 -42.86 -7.20 19.98
C VAL A 11 -41.86 -6.51 20.88
N LEU A 12 -42.40 -5.66 21.78
CA LEU A 12 -41.73 -5.02 22.89
C LEU A 12 -42.26 -5.69 24.16
N SER A 13 -41.38 -6.10 25.08
CA SER A 13 -41.79 -6.52 26.41
C SER A 13 -40.78 -6.04 27.45
N ILE A 14 -41.27 -5.21 28.36
CA ILE A 14 -40.62 -4.75 29.60
C ILE A 14 -41.31 -5.50 30.75
N SER A 15 -40.54 -6.02 31.71
CA SER A 15 -40.98 -6.17 33.11
C SER A 15 -39.80 -6.38 34.06
N ALA A 16 -40.05 -5.97 35.31
CA ALA A 16 -39.12 -5.46 36.29
C ALA A 16 -38.52 -6.49 37.27
N ILE A 17 -37.54 -5.97 38.03
CA ILE A 17 -36.64 -6.54 39.03
C ILE A 17 -37.35 -7.06 40.30
N LEU A 18 -36.86 -8.16 40.89
CA LEU A 18 -36.82 -8.35 42.34
C LEU A 18 -35.62 -9.24 42.77
N ALA A 19 -34.98 -8.84 43.87
CA ALA A 19 -33.74 -9.37 44.43
C ALA A 19 -33.96 -10.54 45.40
N GLY A 20 -32.92 -11.36 45.61
CA GLY A 20 -32.87 -12.35 46.71
C GLY A 20 -31.57 -13.15 46.76
N CYS A 21 -30.87 -13.07 47.90
CA CYS A 21 -29.58 -13.68 48.24
C CYS A 21 -29.58 -15.22 48.35
N GLY A 22 -28.41 -15.85 48.18
CA GLY A 22 -28.15 -17.22 48.65
C GLY A 22 -26.89 -17.84 48.02
N GLY A 23 -25.93 -18.28 48.83
CA GLY A 23 -24.61 -18.73 48.39
C GLY A 23 -24.42 -20.25 48.18
N SER A 24 -23.15 -20.57 47.91
CA SER A 24 -22.41 -21.86 47.92
C SER A 24 -22.55 -22.86 46.74
N SER A 25 -21.48 -22.87 45.93
CA SER A 25 -20.64 -24.00 45.47
C SER A 25 -21.21 -25.22 44.71
N SER A 26 -20.80 -25.35 43.44
CA SER A 26 -20.29 -26.57 42.76
C SER A 26 -19.88 -26.20 41.32
N SER A 27 -18.58 -26.11 41.01
CA SER A 27 -17.73 -27.09 40.30
C SER A 27 -18.04 -27.32 38.81
N ASP A 28 -17.10 -26.81 38.00
CA ASP A 28 -16.56 -27.30 36.71
C ASP A 28 -17.47 -27.45 35.48
N SER A 29 -17.16 -26.64 34.46
CA SER A 29 -16.47 -27.14 33.26
C SER A 29 -15.89 -25.98 32.45
N ASP A 30 -14.62 -26.16 32.09
CA ASP A 30 -13.76 -25.28 31.30
C ASP A 30 -14.37 -24.89 29.94
N ASP A 31 -14.28 -23.60 29.61
CA ASP A 31 -14.20 -23.14 28.23
C ASP A 31 -12.92 -22.29 28.12
N SER A 32 -11.87 -22.90 27.58
CA SER A 32 -10.56 -22.29 27.42
C SER A 32 -10.59 -21.31 26.25
N ALA A 33 -10.86 -20.04 26.57
CA ALA A 33 -10.58 -18.94 25.66
C ALA A 33 -9.06 -18.85 25.46
N LEU A 34 -8.61 -19.04 24.22
CA LEU A 34 -7.25 -18.72 23.79
C LEU A 34 -7.05 -17.20 23.92
N ASP A 35 -6.53 -16.80 25.06
CA ASP A 35 -6.03 -15.46 25.34
C ASP A 35 -4.71 -15.29 24.56
N ASN A 36 -4.80 -14.77 23.34
CA ASN A 36 -3.64 -14.26 22.61
C ASN A 36 -3.23 -12.94 23.23
N ASN A 37 -2.56 -13.06 24.38
CA ASN A 37 -1.92 -12.00 25.10
C ASN A 37 -0.79 -11.44 24.22
N ALA A 38 -1.12 -10.42 23.42
CA ALA A 38 -0.14 -9.61 22.72
C ALA A 38 0.67 -8.89 23.79
N THR A 39 1.82 -9.44 24.13
CA THR A 39 2.83 -8.72 24.89
C THR A 39 3.27 -7.54 24.03
N ASP A 40 2.94 -6.32 24.46
CA ASP A 40 3.58 -5.09 24.00
C ASP A 40 5.04 -5.10 24.50
N GLU A 41 5.84 -6.00 23.93
CA GLU A 41 7.29 -5.86 23.97
C GLU A 41 7.65 -4.73 23.02
N VAL A 42 8.02 -3.58 23.59
CA VAL A 42 8.83 -2.59 22.89
C VAL A 42 10.20 -3.24 22.65
N SER A 43 10.29 -4.05 21.59
CA SER A 43 11.55 -4.60 21.12
C SER A 43 12.41 -3.45 20.63
N THR A 44 13.49 -3.18 21.36
CA THR A 44 14.54 -2.21 20.99
C THR A 44 15.49 -2.77 19.93
N ASP A 45 15.22 -3.96 19.40
CA ASP A 45 16.11 -4.70 18.48
C ASP A 45 15.62 -4.66 17.02
N ALA A 46 14.66 -3.80 16.68
CA ALA A 46 14.51 -3.40 15.29
C ALA A 46 15.80 -2.68 14.88
N GLU A 47 16.71 -3.43 14.25
CA GLU A 47 17.95 -2.94 13.64
C GLU A 47 17.66 -1.57 13.04
N LYS A 48 18.21 -0.52 13.68
CA LYS A 48 17.94 0.87 13.32
C LYS A 48 18.03 0.95 11.80
N PRO A 49 16.94 1.32 11.09
CA PRO A 49 16.98 1.41 9.64
C PRO A 49 18.20 2.24 9.25
N ASP A 50 18.91 1.83 8.21
CA ASP A 50 19.98 2.64 7.63
C ASP A 50 19.34 3.92 7.07
N PHE A 51 19.11 4.89 7.96
CA PHE A 51 18.42 6.13 7.66
C PHE A 51 19.21 6.95 6.66
N ASP A 52 20.52 6.76 6.58
CA ASP A 52 21.36 7.44 5.61
C ASP A 52 21.10 6.89 4.19
N SER A 53 20.64 5.64 4.06
CA SER A 53 20.11 5.11 2.80
C SER A 53 18.69 5.61 2.44
N LEU A 54 17.90 6.03 3.42
CA LEU A 54 16.48 6.45 3.26
C LEU A 54 16.29 7.96 3.13
N ILE A 55 17.19 8.72 3.74
CA ILE A 55 17.21 10.17 3.75
C ILE A 55 18.53 10.52 3.08
N SER A 56 18.51 10.74 1.76
CA SER A 56 19.70 11.17 1.04
C SER A 56 20.36 12.32 1.81
N ALA A 57 21.62 12.15 2.21
CA ALA A 57 22.29 12.96 3.24
C ALA A 57 22.49 14.45 2.87
N SER A 58 22.07 14.87 1.68
CA SER A 58 22.01 16.26 1.28
C SER A 58 20.64 16.54 0.68
N SER A 59 20.04 17.65 1.06
CA SER A 59 18.78 18.22 0.55
C SER A 59 18.67 18.41 -0.97
N ASN A 60 19.62 17.91 -1.76
CA ASN A 60 19.62 17.86 -3.21
C ASN A 60 19.69 16.40 -3.67
N PHE A 61 18.55 15.84 -4.11
CA PHE A 61 18.50 14.54 -4.79
C PHE A 61 19.23 14.54 -6.14
N ASN A 62 19.84 15.66 -6.53
CA ASN A 62 20.54 15.88 -7.80
C ASN A 62 19.69 15.51 -9.03
N LEU A 63 18.39 15.83 -8.96
CA LEU A 63 17.44 15.63 -10.06
C LEU A 63 17.50 16.81 -11.02
N TYR A 64 17.30 16.54 -12.30
CA TYR A 64 17.36 17.50 -13.39
C TYR A 64 15.94 17.76 -13.93
N PRO A 65 15.34 18.95 -13.68
CA PRO A 65 13.95 19.24 -14.07
C PRO A 65 13.65 19.17 -15.56
N MET A 66 14.67 19.35 -16.41
CA MET A 66 14.54 19.37 -17.87
C MET A 66 14.74 17.98 -18.51
N LEU A 67 14.99 16.95 -17.71
CA LEU A 67 15.17 15.57 -18.18
C LEU A 67 13.97 14.71 -17.78
N PRO A 68 13.65 13.66 -18.55
CA PRO A 68 12.55 12.75 -18.20
C PRO A 68 12.80 11.98 -16.90
N PRO A 69 11.75 11.38 -16.29
CA PRO A 69 11.87 10.56 -15.10
C PRO A 69 12.97 9.51 -15.21
N SER A 70 13.08 8.81 -16.34
CA SER A 70 14.11 7.78 -16.57
C SER A 70 15.55 8.30 -16.68
N SER A 71 15.77 9.62 -16.78
CA SER A 71 17.11 10.21 -16.65
C SER A 71 17.47 10.55 -15.20
N ASN A 72 16.45 10.68 -14.34
CA ASN A 72 16.59 10.99 -12.92
C ASN A 72 16.47 9.73 -12.03
N PHE A 73 15.82 8.68 -12.54
CA PHE A 73 15.54 7.42 -11.86
C PHE A 73 15.88 6.24 -12.78
N ASP A 74 16.46 5.17 -12.22
CA ASP A 74 16.58 3.90 -12.95
C ASP A 74 15.21 3.23 -13.04
N LEU A 75 14.56 3.36 -14.20
CA LEU A 75 13.26 2.76 -14.49
C LEU A 75 13.37 1.43 -15.25
N SER A 76 14.59 0.91 -15.47
CA SER A 76 14.81 -0.34 -16.21
C SER A 76 14.14 -1.55 -15.56
N ARG A 77 13.89 -1.50 -14.24
CA ARG A 77 13.25 -2.57 -13.47
C ARG A 77 11.78 -2.29 -13.17
N TRP A 78 11.09 -1.53 -14.00
CA TRP A 78 9.69 -1.18 -13.79
C TRP A 78 8.92 -1.17 -15.10
N TYR A 79 7.64 -1.56 -15.06
CA TYR A 79 6.67 -1.04 -16.03
C TYR A 79 5.73 -0.08 -15.32
N LEU A 80 5.18 0.87 -16.07
CA LEU A 80 4.16 1.81 -15.58
C LEU A 80 2.78 1.32 -16.01
N GLY A 81 1.89 1.06 -15.06
CA GLY A 81 0.46 0.96 -15.33
C GLY A 81 -0.12 2.35 -15.40
N ALA A 82 -0.64 2.73 -16.56
CA ALA A 82 -1.20 4.06 -16.82
C ALA A 82 -2.69 3.96 -17.13
N PRO A 83 -3.56 4.84 -16.57
CA PRO A 83 -5.00 4.85 -16.76
C PRO A 83 -5.38 5.45 -18.13
N ILE A 84 -4.72 4.99 -19.19
CA ILE A 84 -4.97 5.31 -20.59
C ILE A 84 -5.29 4.00 -21.33
N ASP A 85 -6.03 4.09 -22.43
CA ASP A 85 -6.45 2.94 -23.24
C ASP A 85 -6.25 3.31 -24.71
N LEU A 86 -4.98 3.34 -25.15
CA LEU A 86 -4.60 3.78 -26.49
C LEU A 86 -5.02 2.77 -27.57
N ASP A 87 -5.12 1.49 -27.21
CA ASP A 87 -5.55 0.42 -28.13
C ASP A 87 -7.07 0.17 -28.10
N ASN A 88 -7.82 0.92 -27.28
CA ASN A 88 -9.27 0.83 -27.09
C ASN A 88 -9.76 -0.59 -26.71
N ASN A 89 -8.95 -1.34 -25.96
CA ASN A 89 -9.30 -2.69 -25.50
C ASN A 89 -10.12 -2.69 -24.20
N GLY A 90 -10.39 -1.51 -23.62
CA GLY A 90 -11.13 -1.32 -22.39
C GLY A 90 -10.30 -1.51 -21.12
N LYS A 91 -8.97 -1.61 -21.21
CA LYS A 91 -8.04 -1.78 -20.09
C LYS A 91 -6.97 -0.69 -20.09
N SER A 92 -6.40 -0.48 -18.92
CA SER A 92 -5.27 0.43 -18.76
C SER A 92 -4.02 -0.12 -19.47
N ASP A 93 -3.33 0.72 -20.23
CA ASP A 93 -2.08 0.36 -20.88
C ASP A 93 -0.94 0.13 -19.88
N SER A 94 0.03 -0.68 -20.31
CA SER A 94 1.27 -0.92 -19.59
C SER A 94 2.45 -0.46 -20.44
N ILE A 95 3.20 0.51 -19.92
CA ILE A 95 4.41 1.03 -20.56
C ILE A 95 5.58 0.22 -20.01
N TYR A 96 6.04 -0.74 -20.81
CA TYR A 96 7.05 -1.73 -20.43
C TYR A 96 8.47 -1.14 -20.33
N GLU A 97 9.36 -1.90 -19.71
CA GLU A 97 10.65 -1.45 -19.17
C GLU A 97 11.50 -0.63 -20.16
N LYS A 98 11.59 -1.10 -21.41
CA LYS A 98 12.40 -0.43 -22.45
C LYS A 98 11.83 0.91 -22.87
N GLU A 99 10.50 1.01 -22.97
CA GLU A 99 9.83 2.25 -23.36
C GLU A 99 9.85 3.26 -22.19
N LEU A 100 9.49 2.79 -21.00
CA LEU A 100 9.50 3.60 -19.78
C LEU A 100 10.89 4.20 -19.52
N ASN A 101 11.93 3.37 -19.67
CA ASN A 101 13.31 3.77 -19.45
C ASN A 101 13.93 4.56 -20.63
N ASN A 102 13.17 4.81 -21.70
CA ASN A 102 13.60 5.59 -22.87
C ASN A 102 12.92 6.98 -22.92
N GLY A 103 12.76 7.61 -21.75
CA GLY A 103 12.26 8.98 -21.64
C GLY A 103 10.74 9.15 -21.65
N TYR A 104 9.96 8.08 -21.46
CA TYR A 104 8.50 8.16 -21.44
C TYR A 104 7.99 9.18 -20.41
N GLN A 105 7.10 10.06 -20.85
CA GLN A 105 6.38 11.03 -20.03
C GLN A 105 5.03 11.36 -20.65
N VAL A 106 4.07 11.68 -19.79
CA VAL A 106 2.77 12.24 -20.17
C VAL A 106 2.38 13.29 -19.14
N ASP A 107 2.17 14.51 -19.63
CA ASP A 107 1.72 15.64 -18.82
C ASP A 107 0.46 15.30 -18.02
N ASN A 108 0.39 15.82 -16.79
CA ASN A 108 -0.72 15.56 -15.85
C ASN A 108 -0.92 14.08 -15.46
N MET A 109 0.03 13.18 -15.74
CA MET A 109 -0.07 11.78 -15.37
C MET A 109 1.24 11.22 -14.83
N PHE A 110 2.30 11.25 -15.63
CA PHE A 110 3.62 10.74 -15.29
C PHE A 110 4.70 11.60 -15.94
N TYR A 111 5.32 12.49 -15.17
CA TYR A 111 6.23 13.51 -15.70
C TYR A 111 7.24 13.97 -14.65
N THR A 112 8.25 14.74 -15.07
CA THR A 112 9.21 15.39 -14.18
C THR A 112 8.71 16.78 -13.77
N ALA A 113 8.62 17.05 -12.47
CA ALA A 113 8.26 18.35 -11.91
C ALA A 113 9.39 19.39 -12.05
N ASP A 114 9.07 20.66 -11.78
CA ASP A 114 10.02 21.79 -11.83
C ASP A 114 11.23 21.63 -10.89
N ASP A 115 11.12 20.79 -9.86
CA ASP A 115 12.21 20.45 -8.93
C ASP A 115 12.91 19.11 -9.25
N GLY A 116 12.57 18.51 -10.39
CA GLY A 116 13.13 17.24 -10.87
C GLY A 116 12.45 15.98 -10.34
N GLY A 117 11.48 16.10 -9.42
CA GLY A 117 10.74 14.97 -8.88
C GLY A 117 9.91 14.21 -9.94
N MET A 118 9.81 12.89 -9.80
CA MET A 118 8.97 12.04 -10.64
C MET A 118 7.53 12.05 -10.12
N VAL A 119 6.64 12.69 -10.88
CA VAL A 119 5.23 12.86 -10.52
C VAL A 119 4.40 11.67 -10.98
N PHE A 120 3.50 11.21 -10.11
CA PHE A 120 2.40 10.31 -10.43
C PHE A 120 1.09 11.01 -10.11
N ARG A 121 0.18 11.07 -11.08
CA ARG A 121 -1.15 11.67 -10.93
C ARG A 121 -2.20 10.80 -11.60
N VAL A 122 -3.37 10.69 -10.96
CA VAL A 122 -4.53 10.00 -11.53
C VAL A 122 -5.84 10.52 -10.92
N GLY A 123 -6.86 10.73 -11.77
CA GLY A 123 -8.23 11.07 -11.35
C GLY A 123 -9.04 9.87 -10.86
N GLY A 124 -10.25 10.07 -10.34
CA GLY A 124 -11.16 8.97 -9.95
C GLY A 124 -11.69 8.15 -11.15
N ASN A 125 -11.83 8.82 -12.30
CA ASN A 125 -12.36 8.24 -13.54
C ASN A 125 -11.25 7.98 -14.57
N GLY A 126 -11.33 6.83 -15.24
CA GLY A 126 -10.33 6.36 -16.20
C GLY A 126 -10.35 4.83 -16.37
N PRO A 127 -9.80 4.29 -17.47
CA PRO A 127 -9.58 2.87 -17.68
C PRO A 127 -8.94 2.18 -16.48
N LYS A 128 -9.36 0.94 -16.22
CA LYS A 128 -8.91 0.13 -15.08
C LYS A 128 -7.99 -0.99 -15.58
N THR A 129 -7.08 -1.48 -14.74
CA THR A 129 -6.11 -2.53 -15.13
C THR A 129 -6.77 -3.85 -15.48
N SER A 130 -7.95 -4.12 -14.92
CA SER A 130 -8.75 -5.32 -15.19
C SER A 130 -10.19 -5.10 -14.72
N THR A 131 -11.06 -6.07 -14.99
CA THR A 131 -12.41 -6.17 -14.41
C THR A 131 -12.40 -6.34 -12.89
N ASN A 132 -11.25 -6.67 -12.29
CA ASN A 132 -11.14 -7.01 -10.87
C ASN A 132 -10.79 -5.80 -9.99
N THR A 133 -10.55 -4.62 -10.57
CA THR A 133 -10.36 -3.39 -9.80
C THR A 133 -11.32 -2.30 -10.26
N SER A 134 -11.91 -1.62 -9.27
CA SER A 134 -12.79 -0.48 -9.47
C SER A 134 -12.05 0.86 -9.34
N TYR A 135 -10.72 0.84 -9.22
CA TYR A 135 -9.88 1.99 -8.84
C TYR A 135 -8.78 2.26 -9.86
N THR A 136 -8.56 3.53 -10.18
CA THR A 136 -7.55 3.99 -11.15
C THR A 136 -6.17 4.10 -10.49
N ARG A 137 -5.11 3.92 -11.28
CA ARG A 137 -3.74 4.05 -10.81
C ARG A 137 -2.84 4.65 -11.88
N THR A 138 -1.84 5.41 -11.44
CA THR A 138 -0.62 5.66 -12.19
C THR A 138 0.50 5.14 -11.31
N GLU A 139 0.95 3.91 -11.59
CA GLU A 139 1.71 3.12 -10.61
C GLU A 139 2.71 2.19 -11.29
N LEU A 140 3.93 2.16 -10.78
CA LEU A 140 4.98 1.27 -11.21
C LEU A 140 4.77 -0.15 -10.66
N ARG A 141 5.20 -1.15 -11.43
CA ARG A 141 5.29 -2.56 -11.04
C ARG A 141 6.72 -3.06 -11.26
N GLY A 142 7.34 -3.63 -10.23
CA GLY A 142 8.74 -4.08 -10.29
C GLY A 142 8.95 -5.23 -11.28
N MET A 143 9.90 -5.09 -12.20
CA MET A 143 10.21 -6.00 -13.30
C MET A 143 11.68 -6.42 -13.24
N LEU A 144 12.01 -7.46 -12.45
CA LEU A 144 13.40 -7.87 -12.28
C LEU A 144 14.05 -8.39 -13.59
N ARG A 145 13.24 -8.70 -14.62
CA ARG A 145 13.71 -9.13 -15.95
C ARG A 145 14.30 -8.00 -16.81
N GLN A 146 14.12 -6.74 -16.44
CA GLN A 146 14.71 -5.58 -17.11
C GLN A 146 14.48 -5.51 -18.63
N GLY A 147 13.28 -5.85 -19.09
CA GLY A 147 12.94 -5.85 -20.53
C GLY A 147 13.41 -7.09 -21.32
N ASP A 148 13.93 -8.13 -20.66
CA ASP A 148 14.10 -9.46 -21.26
C ASP A 148 12.75 -10.18 -21.34
N THR A 149 12.14 -10.12 -22.52
CA THR A 149 10.82 -10.70 -22.79
C THR A 149 10.83 -12.23 -22.91
N SER A 150 12.00 -12.89 -22.86
CA SER A 150 12.07 -14.35 -22.74
C SER A 150 11.61 -14.82 -21.34
N ILE A 151 11.69 -13.93 -20.34
CA ILE A 151 11.22 -14.17 -18.98
C ILE A 151 9.77 -13.70 -18.86
N LYS A 152 8.88 -14.62 -18.48
CA LYS A 152 7.45 -14.33 -18.26
C LYS A 152 7.26 -13.28 -17.17
N THR A 153 6.26 -12.41 -17.33
CA THR A 153 5.93 -11.39 -16.31
C THR A 153 5.53 -12.02 -14.98
N GLN A 154 4.74 -13.09 -15.02
CA GLN A 154 4.17 -13.77 -13.84
C GLN A 154 4.87 -15.11 -13.56
N GLY A 155 4.78 -15.56 -12.30
CA GLY A 155 5.29 -16.84 -11.81
C GLY A 155 6.63 -16.72 -11.07
N VAL A 156 7.00 -17.79 -10.36
CA VAL A 156 8.31 -17.91 -9.71
C VAL A 156 9.38 -18.10 -10.79
N ASN A 157 10.03 -17.00 -11.16
CA ASN A 157 11.02 -16.93 -12.21
C ASN A 157 11.93 -15.70 -11.98
N LYS A 158 12.82 -15.40 -12.93
CA LYS A 158 13.79 -14.30 -12.82
C LYS A 158 13.20 -12.88 -12.89
N ASN A 159 11.90 -12.71 -13.07
CA ASN A 159 11.22 -11.41 -13.05
C ASN A 159 10.64 -11.04 -11.67
N ASN A 160 10.40 -12.02 -10.80
CA ASN A 160 9.72 -11.85 -9.52
C ASN A 160 10.59 -12.40 -8.39
N TRP A 161 10.29 -12.03 -7.15
CA TRP A 161 11.03 -12.47 -5.97
C TRP A 161 10.15 -13.30 -5.04
N VAL A 162 10.75 -13.98 -4.07
CA VAL A 162 10.03 -14.78 -3.06
C VAL A 162 10.55 -14.44 -1.66
N PHE A 163 9.82 -14.80 -0.61
CA PHE A 163 10.33 -14.66 0.75
C PHE A 163 11.38 -15.73 1.04
N SER A 164 12.31 -15.46 1.94
CA SER A 164 13.31 -16.45 2.38
C SER A 164 12.70 -17.60 3.21
N SER A 165 11.44 -17.47 3.65
CA SER A 165 10.63 -18.56 4.23
C SER A 165 10.08 -19.53 3.18
N ALA A 166 10.03 -19.16 1.89
CA ALA A 166 9.56 -20.04 0.83
C ALA A 166 10.53 -21.23 0.60
N PRO A 167 10.07 -22.37 0.03
CA PRO A 167 10.94 -23.50 -0.25
C PRO A 167 12.17 -23.12 -1.07
N SER A 168 13.33 -23.68 -0.73
CA SER A 168 14.60 -23.37 -1.41
C SER A 168 14.54 -23.62 -2.93
N SER A 169 13.68 -24.53 -3.40
CA SER A 169 13.44 -24.77 -4.82
C SER A 169 12.82 -23.57 -5.55
N GLU A 170 12.03 -22.75 -4.85
CA GLU A 170 11.44 -21.53 -5.39
C GLU A 170 12.43 -20.37 -5.32
N GLN A 171 13.19 -20.26 -4.22
CA GLN A 171 14.25 -19.26 -4.07
C GLN A 171 15.28 -19.32 -5.21
N VAL A 172 15.72 -20.52 -5.60
CA VAL A 172 16.69 -20.69 -6.71
C VAL A 172 16.12 -20.23 -8.07
N LYS A 173 14.80 -20.37 -8.28
CA LYS A 173 14.12 -19.97 -9.53
C LYS A 173 13.88 -18.47 -9.59
N ALA A 174 13.62 -17.83 -8.45
CA ALA A 174 13.27 -16.43 -8.34
C ALA A 174 14.40 -15.49 -8.81
N GLY A 175 14.03 -14.26 -9.16
CA GLY A 175 14.93 -13.16 -9.51
C GLY A 175 15.52 -12.43 -8.30
N GLY A 176 15.04 -12.75 -7.09
CA GLY A 176 15.53 -12.25 -5.81
C GLY A 176 14.86 -12.96 -4.65
N VAL A 177 15.47 -12.89 -3.47
CA VAL A 177 14.90 -13.39 -2.22
C VAL A 177 14.73 -12.22 -1.25
N ASP A 178 13.63 -12.20 -0.51
CA ASP A 178 13.24 -11.08 0.36
C ASP A 178 13.16 -9.75 -0.41
N GLY A 179 12.89 -8.65 0.28
CA GLY A 179 12.77 -7.38 -0.43
C GLY A 179 12.77 -6.16 0.46
N VAL A 180 13.38 -5.09 -0.06
CA VAL A 180 13.33 -3.75 0.52
C VAL A 180 12.92 -2.75 -0.55
N LEU A 181 11.78 -2.09 -0.36
CA LEU A 181 11.34 -0.94 -1.15
C LEU A 181 11.50 0.34 -0.33
N ASN A 182 12.34 1.24 -0.82
CA ASN A 182 12.53 2.57 -0.23
C ASN A 182 12.02 3.63 -1.19
N ALA A 183 11.32 4.63 -0.67
CA ALA A 183 10.98 5.82 -1.41
C ALA A 183 11.08 7.08 -0.55
N THR A 184 11.44 8.19 -1.18
CA THR A 184 11.25 9.54 -0.63
C THR A 184 10.26 10.27 -1.51
N LEU A 185 9.20 10.82 -0.92
CA LEU A 185 8.12 11.46 -1.67
C LEU A 185 7.48 12.61 -0.90
N THR A 186 6.64 13.35 -1.61
CA THR A 186 5.59 14.21 -1.06
C THR A 186 4.26 13.76 -1.62
N VAL A 187 3.21 13.65 -0.80
CA VAL A 187 1.84 13.58 -1.33
C VAL A 187 1.37 15.01 -1.59
N ASN A 188 1.09 15.35 -2.84
CA ASN A 188 0.77 16.72 -3.25
C ASN A 188 -0.73 17.01 -3.17
N HIS A 189 -1.56 16.02 -3.54
CA HIS A 189 -3.01 16.14 -3.54
C HIS A 189 -3.66 14.78 -3.25
N VAL A 190 -4.80 14.80 -2.58
CA VAL A 190 -5.70 13.66 -2.44
C VAL A 190 -7.12 14.10 -2.71
N THR A 191 -7.99 13.14 -3.01
CA THR A 191 -9.40 13.45 -3.26
C THR A 191 -10.05 14.15 -2.07
N THR A 192 -10.88 15.15 -2.34
CA THR A 192 -11.58 15.97 -1.34
C THR A 192 -13.10 15.77 -1.36
N ALA A 193 -13.62 15.07 -2.38
CA ALA A 193 -15.02 14.68 -2.53
C ALA A 193 -15.21 13.15 -2.57
N GLY A 194 -16.45 12.69 -2.66
CA GLY A 194 -16.83 11.27 -2.69
C GLY A 194 -17.30 10.72 -1.33
N ASP A 195 -17.52 9.41 -1.29
CA ASP A 195 -18.00 8.72 -0.10
C ASP A 195 -17.03 8.91 1.08
N LYS A 196 -17.59 9.08 2.29
CA LYS A 196 -16.80 9.35 3.51
C LYS A 196 -15.72 8.30 3.75
N TYR A 197 -16.00 7.02 3.51
CA TYR A 197 -15.00 5.96 3.71
C TYR A 197 -13.93 5.92 2.60
N GLN A 198 -14.13 6.63 1.48
CA GLN A 198 -13.19 6.70 0.36
C GLN A 198 -12.33 7.97 0.34
N VAL A 199 -12.90 9.10 0.76
CA VAL A 199 -12.28 10.42 0.62
C VAL A 199 -10.87 10.49 1.21
N GLY A 200 -9.97 11.10 0.44
CA GLY A 200 -8.61 11.43 0.85
C GLY A 200 -7.63 10.26 0.85
N ARG A 201 -8.03 9.04 0.43
CA ARG A 201 -7.20 7.83 0.49
C ARG A 201 -6.41 7.63 -0.79
N VAL A 202 -5.11 7.35 -0.65
CA VAL A 202 -4.23 6.93 -1.75
C VAL A 202 -3.25 5.87 -1.25
N ILE A 203 -3.07 4.80 -2.03
CA ILE A 203 -1.98 3.85 -1.82
C ILE A 203 -0.73 4.39 -2.52
N ILE A 204 0.40 4.38 -1.82
CA ILE A 204 1.69 4.92 -2.29
C ILE A 204 2.78 3.86 -2.50
N GLY A 205 2.61 2.67 -1.90
CA GLY A 205 3.54 1.56 -2.04
C GLY A 205 2.89 0.22 -1.68
N GLN A 206 3.29 -0.86 -2.34
CA GLN A 206 2.71 -2.19 -2.15
C GLN A 206 3.73 -3.31 -2.33
N ILE A 207 3.44 -4.46 -1.74
CA ILE A 207 3.87 -5.77 -2.23
C ILE A 207 2.62 -6.46 -2.74
N HIS A 208 2.67 -7.02 -3.93
CA HIS A 208 1.61 -7.82 -4.49
C HIS A 208 2.13 -9.22 -4.79
N ALA A 209 1.33 -10.24 -4.45
CA ALA A 209 1.60 -11.64 -4.73
C ALA A 209 0.89 -12.07 -6.04
N ASN A 210 0.55 -13.35 -6.15
CA ASN A 210 -0.20 -13.90 -7.28
C ASN A 210 -1.57 -13.19 -7.43
N ASP A 211 -2.34 -13.19 -6.35
CA ASP A 211 -3.75 -12.79 -6.34
C ASP A 211 -4.09 -11.82 -5.19
N ASP A 212 -3.25 -11.75 -4.15
CA ASP A 212 -3.46 -10.98 -2.92
C ASP A 212 -2.29 -10.00 -2.65
N GLU A 213 -2.45 -9.06 -1.71
CA GLU A 213 -1.40 -8.10 -1.37
C GLU A 213 -0.85 -8.27 0.06
N PRO A 214 0.39 -8.79 0.21
CA PRO A 214 1.06 -8.84 1.49
C PRO A 214 1.11 -7.49 2.21
N ILE A 215 1.17 -6.38 1.47
CA ILE A 215 0.99 -5.05 2.03
C ILE A 215 0.45 -4.05 1.01
N ARG A 216 -0.46 -3.19 1.46
CA ARG A 216 -0.85 -1.93 0.82
C ARG A 216 -0.62 -0.77 1.78
N LEU A 217 0.34 0.12 1.48
CA LEU A 217 0.66 1.29 2.31
C LEU A 217 -0.14 2.52 1.84
N TYR A 218 -0.93 3.09 2.74
CA TYR A 218 -1.83 4.20 2.49
C TYR A 218 -1.33 5.50 3.11
N TYR A 219 -1.56 6.59 2.39
CA TYR A 219 -1.72 7.92 2.96
C TYR A 219 -3.20 8.30 2.92
N ARG A 220 -3.69 8.95 3.98
CA ARG A 220 -5.04 9.52 4.00
C ARG A 220 -5.09 10.89 4.64
N LYS A 221 -5.63 11.90 3.94
CA LYS A 221 -5.94 13.20 4.54
C LYS A 221 -7.40 13.55 4.34
N LEU A 222 -8.13 13.72 5.44
CA LEU A 222 -9.52 14.18 5.41
C LEU A 222 -9.58 15.68 5.04
N PRO A 223 -10.66 16.17 4.39
CA PRO A 223 -10.77 17.56 3.94
C PRO A 223 -10.52 18.59 5.05
N ASN A 224 -11.05 18.34 6.25
CA ASN A 224 -10.95 19.26 7.40
C ASN A 224 -9.67 19.09 8.22
N ASN A 225 -8.81 18.13 7.88
CA ASN A 225 -7.54 17.92 8.56
C ASN A 225 -6.43 18.71 7.84
N VAL A 226 -5.46 19.20 8.60
CA VAL A 226 -4.23 19.81 8.07
C VAL A 226 -3.23 18.72 7.68
N ASN A 227 -3.16 17.67 8.50
CA ASN A 227 -2.24 16.56 8.32
C ASN A 227 -2.97 15.26 7.91
N GLY A 228 -2.28 14.42 7.15
CA GLY A 228 -2.69 13.06 6.81
C GLY A 228 -2.15 12.00 7.76
N SER A 229 -2.85 10.87 7.78
CA SER A 229 -2.50 9.62 8.46
C SER A 229 -1.71 8.69 7.51
N ILE A 230 -0.90 7.80 8.09
CA ILE A 230 -0.24 6.70 7.41
C ILE A 230 -0.63 5.38 8.09
N TYR A 231 -1.07 4.41 7.29
CA TYR A 231 -1.46 3.08 7.75
C TYR A 231 -1.28 2.08 6.62
N PHE A 232 -1.30 0.78 6.92
CA PHE A 232 -1.29 -0.24 5.89
C PHE A 232 -2.30 -1.35 6.17
N ALA A 233 -2.70 -2.03 5.09
CA ALA A 233 -3.38 -3.31 5.16
C ALA A 233 -2.39 -4.43 4.86
N HIS A 234 -2.47 -5.51 5.61
CA HIS A 234 -1.90 -6.81 5.28
C HIS A 234 -3.06 -7.76 4.96
N GLU A 235 -3.09 -8.30 3.75
CA GLU A 235 -4.06 -9.32 3.37
C GLU A 235 -3.38 -10.69 3.38
N THR A 236 -4.05 -11.69 3.92
CA THR A 236 -3.65 -13.10 3.82
C THR A 236 -4.21 -13.73 2.56
N ARG A 237 -3.65 -14.84 2.08
CA ARG A 237 -4.15 -15.53 0.88
C ARG A 237 -5.56 -16.14 0.98
N ASN A 238 -6.18 -16.10 2.15
CA ASN A 238 -7.58 -16.48 2.33
C ASN A 238 -8.53 -15.26 2.29
N GLY A 239 -8.02 -14.08 1.94
CA GLY A 239 -8.77 -12.82 1.84
C GLY A 239 -9.02 -12.10 3.17
N SER A 240 -8.36 -12.49 4.26
CA SER A 240 -8.50 -11.78 5.54
C SER A 240 -7.61 -10.54 5.54
N GLU A 241 -8.19 -9.38 5.82
CA GLU A 241 -7.48 -8.09 5.81
C GLU A 241 -7.26 -7.56 7.24
N TYR A 242 -6.01 -7.32 7.59
CA TYR A 242 -5.57 -6.79 8.87
C TYR A 242 -5.03 -5.36 8.70
N TRP A 243 -5.59 -4.42 9.45
CA TRP A 243 -5.28 -3.00 9.35
C TRP A 243 -4.34 -2.56 10.47
N HIS A 244 -3.27 -1.85 10.10
CA HIS A 244 -2.25 -1.38 11.03
C HIS A 244 -2.02 0.13 10.86
N GLU A 245 -2.33 0.90 11.91
CA GLU A 245 -2.11 2.35 11.94
C GLU A 245 -0.69 2.68 12.42
N ILE A 246 0.05 3.51 11.67
CA ILE A 246 1.42 3.93 12.01
C ILE A 246 1.40 5.38 12.52
N ILE A 247 0.70 6.26 11.81
CA ILE A 247 0.55 7.68 12.14
C ILE A 247 -0.93 8.04 11.99
N GLY A 248 -1.54 8.56 13.05
CA GLY A 248 -2.97 8.91 13.03
C GLY A 248 -3.87 7.68 12.93
N SER A 249 -5.08 7.88 12.41
CA SER A 249 -6.07 6.80 12.22
C SER A 249 -6.55 6.72 10.77
N ARG A 250 -6.91 5.51 10.34
CA ARG A 250 -7.54 5.22 9.05
C ARG A 250 -9.03 5.59 9.02
N SER A 251 -9.64 5.87 10.17
CA SER A 251 -11.06 6.19 10.29
C SER A 251 -11.49 7.37 9.40
N ASP A 252 -12.72 7.35 8.88
CA ASP A 252 -13.31 8.44 8.10
C ASP A 252 -13.85 9.60 8.96
N TYR A 253 -13.74 9.49 10.28
CA TYR A 253 -13.99 10.55 11.25
C TYR A 253 -12.78 10.81 12.15
N ALA A 254 -11.58 10.39 11.72
CA ALA A 254 -10.35 10.63 12.45
C ALA A 254 -10.11 12.13 12.69
N SER A 255 -9.77 12.50 13.94
CA SER A 255 -9.30 13.84 14.25
C SER A 255 -7.98 14.14 13.52
N ASN A 256 -7.63 15.42 13.37
CA ASN A 256 -6.36 15.83 12.77
C ASN A 256 -5.17 15.23 13.56
N PRO A 257 -4.36 14.33 12.97
CA PRO A 257 -3.22 13.75 13.67
C PRO A 257 -2.13 14.81 13.89
N SER A 258 -1.81 15.09 15.15
CA SER A 258 -0.79 16.09 15.52
C SER A 258 0.61 15.72 15.03
N ASN A 259 0.90 14.42 14.96
CA ASN A 259 2.12 13.86 14.38
C ASN A 259 1.95 13.41 12.91
N GLY A 260 0.89 13.86 12.23
CA GLY A 260 0.58 13.51 10.84
C GLY A 260 1.53 14.08 9.80
N ILE A 261 1.28 13.80 8.53
CA ILE A 261 2.09 14.30 7.39
C ILE A 261 1.25 15.30 6.58
N ALA A 262 1.68 16.55 6.45
CA ALA A 262 0.96 17.52 5.62
C ALA A 262 1.11 17.22 4.11
N LEU A 263 0.20 17.73 3.28
CA LEU A 263 0.43 17.74 1.83
C LEU A 263 1.68 18.56 1.52
N ASN A 264 2.46 18.12 0.52
CA ASN A 264 3.76 18.67 0.14
C ASN A 264 4.86 18.57 1.23
N GLU A 265 4.60 17.92 2.36
CA GLU A 265 5.63 17.58 3.32
C GLU A 265 6.41 16.36 2.82
N LYS A 266 7.74 16.49 2.77
CA LYS A 266 8.62 15.42 2.30
C LYS A 266 8.85 14.40 3.41
N PHE A 267 8.69 13.13 3.09
CA PHE A 267 8.98 12.01 3.99
C PHE A 267 9.49 10.81 3.18
N SER A 268 10.08 9.85 3.88
CA SER A 268 10.48 8.56 3.30
C SER A 268 9.67 7.42 3.92
N TYR A 269 9.45 6.38 3.14
CA TYR A 269 9.01 5.08 3.66
C TYR A 269 9.99 3.98 3.27
N GLN A 270 10.04 2.95 4.12
CA GLN A 270 10.61 1.65 3.82
C GLN A 270 9.54 0.58 4.01
N ILE A 271 9.41 -0.31 3.04
CA ILE A 271 8.72 -1.60 3.18
C ILE A 271 9.79 -2.68 3.06
N LYS A 272 10.06 -3.39 4.16
CA LYS A 272 11.08 -4.45 4.25
C LYS A 272 10.41 -5.77 4.61
N VAL A 273 10.70 -6.82 3.86
CA VAL A 273 10.36 -8.20 4.19
C VAL A 273 11.64 -9.00 4.30
N VAL A 274 11.78 -9.74 5.40
CA VAL A 274 12.82 -10.76 5.60
C VAL A 274 12.14 -12.00 6.18
N GLY A 275 12.05 -13.06 5.40
CA GLY A 275 11.21 -14.22 5.72
C GLY A 275 9.76 -13.77 5.92
N ASP A 276 9.18 -14.11 7.08
CA ASP A 276 7.81 -13.74 7.42
C ASP A 276 7.71 -12.48 8.29
N LYS A 277 8.78 -11.68 8.39
CA LYS A 277 8.74 -10.39 9.09
C LYS A 277 8.56 -9.25 8.09
N LEU A 278 7.39 -8.63 8.10
CA LEU A 278 7.08 -7.42 7.34
C LEU A 278 7.25 -6.19 8.23
N THR A 279 8.14 -5.29 7.84
CA THR A 279 8.42 -4.03 8.56
C THR A 279 8.15 -2.83 7.67
N VAL A 280 7.36 -1.88 8.19
CA VAL A 280 7.15 -0.58 7.59
C VAL A 280 7.77 0.49 8.46
N THR A 281 8.61 1.34 7.89
CA THR A 281 9.20 2.48 8.59
C THR A 281 8.87 3.76 7.85
N ILE A 282 8.37 4.77 8.57
CA ILE A 282 8.16 6.13 8.08
C ILE A 282 9.21 7.03 8.70
N VAL A 283 9.92 7.77 7.86
CA VAL A 283 11.06 8.59 8.27
C VAL A 283 10.86 10.03 7.80
N ARG A 284 11.06 10.98 8.71
CA ARG A 284 10.96 12.42 8.46
C ARG A 284 12.30 12.99 8.03
N THR A 285 12.28 14.20 7.49
CA THR A 285 13.49 14.93 7.05
C THR A 285 14.44 15.28 8.20
N ASP A 286 13.93 15.42 9.42
CA ASP A 286 14.73 15.60 10.65
C ASP A 286 15.30 14.28 11.21
N LYS A 287 15.18 13.18 10.46
CA LYS A 287 15.58 11.82 10.81
C LYS A 287 14.79 11.18 11.96
N THR A 288 13.71 11.80 12.44
CA THR A 288 12.75 11.10 13.32
C THR A 288 12.00 10.04 12.52
N TYR A 289 11.61 8.95 13.18
CA TYR A 289 10.95 7.84 12.52
C TYR A 289 9.93 7.14 13.40
N VAL A 290 8.98 6.47 12.76
CA VAL A 290 8.04 5.53 13.37
C VAL A 290 8.10 4.24 12.58
N SER A 291 8.12 3.09 13.25
CA SER A 291 8.18 1.78 12.61
C SER A 291 7.09 0.85 13.15
N LYS A 292 6.59 -0.02 12.29
CA LYS A 292 5.69 -1.11 12.65
C LYS A 292 6.15 -2.39 11.97
N THR A 293 6.43 -3.40 12.77
CA THR A 293 6.73 -4.76 12.30
C THR A 293 5.55 -5.66 12.64
N ILE A 294 5.16 -6.50 11.70
CA ILE A 294 4.21 -7.60 11.92
C ILE A 294 4.84 -8.92 11.50
N ASP A 295 4.41 -9.98 12.16
CA ASP A 295 4.67 -11.35 11.72
C ASP A 295 3.54 -11.76 10.77
N ILE A 296 3.90 -12.15 9.55
CA ILE A 296 2.97 -12.60 8.52
C ILE A 296 3.07 -14.12 8.29
N HIS A 297 3.71 -14.86 9.19
CA HIS A 297 3.74 -16.33 9.14
C HIS A 297 2.32 -16.89 9.16
N GLY A 298 2.07 -17.92 8.33
CA GLY A 298 0.74 -18.52 8.18
C GLY A 298 -0.21 -17.74 7.26
N SER A 299 0.25 -16.64 6.65
CA SER A 299 -0.51 -15.93 5.60
C SER A 299 -0.50 -16.64 4.25
N GLY A 300 0.31 -17.70 4.12
CA GLY A 300 0.46 -18.56 2.94
C GLY A 300 1.41 -18.01 1.87
N TYR A 301 2.11 -16.91 2.13
CA TYR A 301 3.00 -16.27 1.16
C TYR A 301 4.35 -16.99 0.98
N ASP A 302 4.67 -17.89 1.89
CA ASP A 302 5.79 -18.83 1.87
C ASP A 302 5.47 -20.12 1.11
N ASP A 303 4.22 -20.34 0.68
CA ASP A 303 3.87 -21.54 -0.10
C ASP A 303 4.58 -21.58 -1.47
N ALA A 304 4.87 -22.81 -1.94
CA ALA A 304 5.43 -23.03 -3.26
C ALA A 304 4.55 -22.43 -4.37
N GLY A 305 5.17 -21.71 -5.31
CA GLY A 305 4.47 -21.08 -6.44
C GLY A 305 3.96 -19.66 -6.16
N GLN A 306 4.10 -19.15 -4.93
CA GLN A 306 3.90 -17.73 -4.64
C GLN A 306 5.08 -16.90 -5.15
N TYR A 307 4.78 -15.78 -5.80
CA TYR A 307 5.79 -14.84 -6.27
C TYR A 307 5.36 -13.41 -5.95
N MET A 308 6.34 -12.55 -5.70
CA MET A 308 6.15 -11.20 -5.22
C MET A 308 6.70 -10.18 -6.20
N TYR A 309 6.11 -8.99 -6.18
CA TYR A 309 6.66 -7.81 -6.84
C TYR A 309 6.25 -6.55 -6.08
N PHE A 310 7.14 -5.55 -6.07
CA PHE A 310 6.85 -4.26 -5.48
C PHE A 310 5.99 -3.40 -6.43
N LYS A 311 5.21 -2.49 -5.85
CA LYS A 311 4.55 -1.40 -6.57
C LYS A 311 4.77 -0.07 -5.86
N ALA A 312 4.84 1.02 -6.62
CA ALA A 312 5.01 2.38 -6.10
C ALA A 312 4.43 3.41 -7.06
N GLY A 313 3.82 4.47 -6.53
CA GLY A 313 3.18 5.52 -7.33
C GLY A 313 1.94 6.07 -6.62
N VAL A 314 0.85 6.28 -7.37
CA VAL A 314 -0.46 6.57 -6.77
C VAL A 314 -1.52 5.60 -7.28
N TYR A 315 -2.16 4.90 -6.35
CA TYR A 315 -3.33 4.05 -6.62
C TYR A 315 -4.53 4.63 -5.86
N ASN A 316 -5.44 5.26 -6.59
CA ASN A 316 -6.52 6.08 -6.04
C ASN A 316 -7.63 5.22 -5.43
N GLN A 317 -7.82 5.31 -4.13
CA GLN A 317 -8.80 4.49 -3.40
C GLN A 317 -10.16 5.20 -3.25
N ASN A 318 -10.45 6.09 -4.19
CA ASN A 318 -11.70 6.80 -4.33
C ASN A 318 -12.18 6.77 -5.78
N ASN A 319 -13.30 6.09 -5.99
CA ASN A 319 -14.00 5.98 -7.27
C ASN A 319 -15.42 6.58 -7.20
N THR A 320 -15.67 7.40 -6.18
CA THR A 320 -16.94 8.10 -5.95
C THR A 320 -16.78 9.62 -5.97
N SER A 321 -15.55 10.12 -6.18
CA SER A 321 -15.28 11.53 -6.39
C SER A 321 -15.62 11.98 -7.82
N ASP A 322 -15.78 13.28 -8.01
CA ASP A 322 -15.99 13.89 -9.33
C ASP A 322 -14.78 13.68 -10.26
N ASP A 323 -15.01 13.72 -11.58
CA ASP A 323 -13.99 13.50 -12.63
C ASP A 323 -12.77 14.42 -12.53
N SER A 324 -12.96 15.63 -11.98
CA SER A 324 -11.90 16.62 -11.82
C SER A 324 -11.02 16.40 -10.58
N ASP A 325 -11.46 15.54 -9.66
CA ASP A 325 -10.75 15.23 -8.42
C ASP A 325 -9.71 14.12 -8.65
N TYR A 326 -8.59 14.19 -7.92
CA TYR A 326 -7.42 13.35 -8.21
C TYR A 326 -6.53 13.11 -6.99
N VAL A 327 -5.62 12.14 -7.14
CA VAL A 327 -4.50 11.94 -6.22
C VAL A 327 -3.20 12.26 -6.97
N GLN A 328 -2.23 12.84 -6.27
CA GLN A 328 -0.91 13.13 -6.81
C GLN A 328 0.16 12.96 -5.74
N ALA A 329 1.27 12.35 -6.13
CA ALA A 329 2.49 12.31 -5.35
C ALA A 329 3.71 12.55 -6.24
N THR A 330 4.75 13.14 -5.66
CA THR A 330 6.03 13.41 -6.32
C THR A 330 7.12 12.64 -5.58
N PHE A 331 7.80 11.74 -6.29
CA PHE A 331 8.89 10.92 -5.78
C PHE A 331 10.23 11.58 -6.09
N TYR A 332 11.12 11.58 -5.11
CA TYR A 332 12.48 12.14 -5.19
C TYR A 332 13.57 11.06 -5.11
N ALA A 333 13.22 9.90 -4.55
CA ALA A 333 14.04 8.70 -4.57
C ALA A 333 13.11 7.47 -4.61
N LEU A 334 13.52 6.44 -5.34
CA LEU A 334 12.83 5.15 -5.39
C LEU A 334 13.86 4.04 -5.65
N THR A 335 13.97 3.07 -4.74
CA THR A 335 14.86 1.92 -4.92
C THR A 335 14.18 0.65 -4.43
N ALA A 336 14.34 -0.43 -5.17
CA ALA A 336 13.98 -1.78 -4.75
C ALA A 336 15.22 -2.67 -4.73
N LYS A 337 15.43 -3.40 -3.63
CA LYS A 337 16.56 -4.31 -3.42
C LYS A 337 16.06 -5.67 -2.96
N HIS A 338 16.81 -6.71 -3.32
CA HIS A 338 16.58 -8.11 -2.96
C HIS A 338 17.93 -8.72 -2.57
N ASN A 339 17.89 -9.77 -1.75
CA ASN A 339 19.05 -10.59 -1.40
C ASN A 339 19.37 -11.61 -2.49
#